data_AF-A0A8J8ED06-F1
#
_entry.id   AF-A0A8J8ED06-F1
#
_cell.length_a   1.000
_cell.length_b   1.000
_cell.length_c   1.000
_cell.angle_alpha   90.00
_cell.angle_beta   90.00
_cell.angle_gamma   90.00
#
_symmetry.space_group_name_H-M   'P 1'
#
loop_
_entity.id
_entity.type
_entity.pdbx_description
1 polymer ?
#
loop_
_entity_poly.entity_id
_entity_poly.type
_entity_poly.pdbx_seq_one_letter_code
_entity_poly.pdbx_strand_id
1 'polypeptide(L)'
;MLNTIKLKFLSLSKKLIGESMLSPSTKKQILGFIVGILVGVASTLIANKINSALQPKPLIRISLQEQLPQTDPVVTVLVENIGKATSKFVSFEIRTEGFLENYSIRGTGNIKTWGGRGNYLQVIIEDFNPGEIVSIDLYLEGSDKVHILNPKIDGKYQIIEKPIIVKIWEEEQNPYHST
;
A
#
# COMPACT_ATOMS: atom_id res chain seq x y z
N MET A 1 16.90 -19.06 -16.39
CA MET A 1 16.14 -20.02 -15.56
C MET A 1 15.25 -20.99 -16.35
N LEU A 2 14.61 -20.57 -17.45
CA LEU A 2 13.70 -21.43 -18.25
C LEU A 2 14.40 -22.65 -18.89
N ASN A 3 15.64 -22.49 -19.38
CA ASN A 3 16.40 -23.58 -20.01
C ASN A 3 16.79 -24.71 -19.04
N THR A 4 17.06 -24.38 -17.77
CA THR A 4 17.50 -25.35 -16.76
C THR A 4 16.36 -26.28 -16.31
N ILE A 5 15.12 -25.75 -16.26
CA ILE A 5 13.92 -26.53 -15.94
C ILE A 5 13.60 -27.51 -17.08
N LYS A 6 13.73 -27.06 -18.33
CA LYS A 6 13.49 -27.88 -19.53
C LYS A 6 14.40 -29.11 -19.60
N LEU A 7 15.69 -28.95 -19.28
CA LEU A 7 16.70 -30.01 -19.31
C LEU A 7 16.53 -31.05 -18.19
N LYS A 8 16.19 -30.64 -16.96
CA LYS A 8 15.94 -31.59 -15.86
C LYS A 8 14.68 -32.44 -16.08
N PHE A 9 13.64 -31.89 -16.70
CA PHE A 9 12.39 -32.62 -16.93
C PHE A 9 12.51 -33.69 -18.03
N LEU A 10 13.23 -33.38 -19.12
CA LEU A 10 13.54 -34.34 -20.19
C LEU A 10 14.35 -35.55 -19.69
N SER A 11 15.20 -35.34 -18.68
CA SER A 11 15.94 -36.39 -17.99
C SER A 11 15.02 -37.29 -17.13
N LEU A 12 14.11 -36.69 -16.35
CA LEU A 12 13.16 -37.43 -15.51
C LEU A 12 12.11 -38.20 -16.33
N SER A 13 11.56 -37.60 -17.40
CA SER A 13 10.59 -38.26 -18.28
C SER A 13 11.21 -39.44 -19.04
N LYS A 14 12.48 -39.31 -19.47
CA LYS A 14 13.22 -40.44 -20.07
C LYS A 14 13.44 -41.57 -19.08
N LYS A 15 13.68 -41.27 -17.80
CA LYS A 15 13.90 -42.27 -16.75
C LYS A 15 12.61 -43.03 -16.40
N LEU A 16 11.49 -42.33 -16.25
CA LEU A 16 10.18 -42.94 -15.94
C LEU A 16 9.57 -43.75 -17.09
N ILE A 17 9.78 -43.31 -18.35
CA ILE A 17 9.17 -43.94 -19.52
C ILE A 17 10.11 -44.98 -20.16
N GLY A 18 11.43 -44.81 -20.02
CA GLY A 18 12.45 -45.73 -20.55
C GLY A 18 12.43 -47.11 -19.90
N GLU A 19 12.12 -47.21 -18.61
CA GLU A 19 12.12 -48.48 -17.84
C GLU A 19 10.79 -49.24 -17.87
N SER A 20 9.74 -48.68 -18.48
CA SER A 20 8.42 -49.32 -18.54
C SER A 20 8.28 -50.28 -19.74
N MET A 21 7.69 -51.46 -19.53
CA MET A 21 7.31 -52.44 -20.58
C MET A 21 6.12 -51.97 -21.45
N LEU A 22 5.86 -50.67 -21.53
CA LEU A 22 4.77 -50.10 -22.30
C LEU A 22 5.11 -50.09 -23.80
N SER A 23 4.10 -50.35 -24.64
CA SER A 23 4.27 -50.25 -26.08
C SER A 23 4.64 -48.81 -26.49
N PRO A 24 5.39 -48.62 -27.60
CA PRO A 24 5.78 -47.28 -28.07
C PRO A 24 4.61 -46.31 -28.28
N SER A 25 3.44 -46.83 -28.67
CA SER A 25 2.22 -46.03 -28.85
C SER A 25 1.67 -45.51 -27.51
N THR A 26 1.63 -46.35 -26.49
CA THR A 26 1.17 -45.96 -25.14
C THR A 26 2.12 -44.95 -24.50
N LYS A 27 3.43 -45.08 -24.69
CA LYS A 27 4.43 -44.10 -24.25
C LYS A 27 4.22 -42.72 -24.88
N LYS A 28 3.86 -42.67 -26.18
CA LYS A 28 3.59 -41.43 -26.91
C LYS A 28 2.30 -40.74 -26.43
N GLN A 29 1.26 -41.52 -26.12
CA GLN A 29 0.01 -40.99 -25.56
C GLN A 29 0.21 -40.40 -24.16
N ILE A 30 0.94 -41.12 -23.29
CA ILE A 30 1.25 -40.63 -21.93
C ILE A 30 2.08 -39.34 -21.98
N LEU A 31 3.09 -39.29 -22.86
CA LEU A 31 3.90 -38.08 -23.02
C LEU A 31 3.06 -36.90 -23.53
N GLY A 32 2.17 -37.12 -24.50
CA GLY A 32 1.23 -36.11 -24.98
C GLY A 32 0.30 -35.60 -23.88
N PHE A 33 -0.19 -36.49 -23.02
CA PHE A 33 -1.04 -36.15 -21.89
C PHE A 33 -0.29 -35.30 -20.83
N ILE A 34 0.94 -35.68 -20.48
CA ILE A 34 1.79 -34.92 -19.55
C ILE A 34 2.09 -33.52 -20.10
N VAL A 35 2.44 -33.42 -21.38
CA VAL A 35 2.69 -32.13 -22.03
C VAL A 35 1.42 -31.27 -22.04
N GLY A 36 0.26 -31.86 -22.32
CA GLY A 36 -1.04 -31.17 -22.27
C GLY A 36 -1.36 -30.58 -20.89
N ILE A 37 -1.15 -31.36 -19.82
CA ILE A 37 -1.34 -30.89 -18.44
C ILE A 37 -0.39 -29.73 -18.14
N LEU A 38 0.89 -29.84 -18.51
CA LEU A 38 1.89 -28.81 -18.22
C LEU A 38 1.59 -27.48 -18.94
N VAL A 39 1.18 -27.54 -20.21
CA VAL A 39 0.76 -26.34 -20.95
C VAL A 39 -0.48 -25.72 -20.30
N GLY A 40 -1.47 -26.54 -19.92
CA GLY A 40 -2.66 -26.06 -19.21
C GLY A 40 -2.32 -25.34 -17.90
N VAL A 41 -1.51 -25.96 -17.04
CA VAL A 41 -1.09 -25.36 -15.75
C VAL A 41 -0.29 -24.07 -15.97
N ALA A 42 0.64 -24.06 -16.93
CA ALA A 42 1.44 -22.87 -17.23
C ALA A 42 0.58 -21.70 -17.72
N SER A 43 -0.38 -21.96 -18.62
CA SER A 43 -1.29 -20.94 -19.14
C SER A 43 -2.15 -20.34 -18.04
N THR A 44 -2.69 -21.16 -17.12
CA THR A 44 -3.48 -20.67 -15.98
C THR A 44 -2.64 -19.83 -15.02
N LEU A 45 -1.40 -20.23 -14.73
CA LEU A 45 -0.49 -19.45 -13.89
C LEU A 45 -0.14 -18.09 -14.52
N ILE A 46 0.10 -18.05 -15.83
CA ILE A 46 0.39 -16.83 -16.56
C ILE A 46 -0.84 -15.92 -16.57
N ALA A 47 -2.03 -16.46 -16.87
CA ALA A 47 -3.29 -15.70 -16.87
C ALA A 47 -3.59 -15.09 -15.49
N ASN A 48 -3.42 -15.87 -14.42
CA ASN A 48 -3.62 -15.36 -13.06
C ASN A 48 -2.62 -14.25 -12.71
N LYS A 49 -1.35 -14.39 -13.12
CA LYS A 49 -0.32 -13.37 -12.86
C LYS A 49 -0.58 -12.08 -13.65
N ILE A 50 -1.03 -12.20 -14.90
CA ILE A 50 -1.40 -11.06 -15.74
C ILE A 50 -2.63 -10.36 -15.15
N ASN A 51 -3.68 -11.10 -14.81
CA ASN A 51 -4.88 -10.54 -14.18
C ASN A 51 -4.55 -9.82 -12.87
N SER A 52 -3.68 -10.40 -12.04
CA SER A 52 -3.24 -9.76 -10.80
C SER A 52 -2.40 -8.50 -11.03
N ALA A 53 -1.66 -8.42 -12.15
CA ALA A 53 -0.87 -7.25 -12.51
C ALA A 53 -1.73 -6.11 -13.09
N LEU A 54 -2.85 -6.45 -13.72
CA LEU A 54 -3.80 -5.50 -14.31
C LEU A 54 -4.83 -4.97 -13.32
N GLN A 55 -4.99 -5.60 -12.16
CA GLN A 55 -5.92 -5.11 -11.15
C GLN A 55 -5.46 -3.77 -10.59
N PRO A 56 -6.38 -2.79 -10.48
CA PRO A 56 -6.07 -1.50 -9.87
C PRO A 56 -5.62 -1.75 -8.43
N LYS A 57 -4.52 -1.10 -8.05
CA LYS A 57 -3.98 -1.17 -6.69
C LYS A 57 -4.39 0.06 -5.90
N PRO A 58 -4.65 -0.07 -4.59
CA PRO A 58 -4.79 1.09 -3.73
C PRO A 58 -3.46 1.85 -3.72
N LEU A 59 -3.55 3.18 -3.72
CA LEU A 59 -2.41 4.07 -3.63
C LEU A 59 -2.76 5.17 -2.65
N ILE A 60 -2.05 5.21 -1.54
CA ILE A 60 -2.32 6.16 -0.46
C ILE A 60 -1.23 7.22 -0.46
N ARG A 61 -1.62 8.48 -0.28
CA ARG A 61 -0.73 9.60 0.00
C ARG A 61 -0.93 10.04 1.45
N ILE A 62 0.17 10.31 2.14
CA ILE A 62 0.16 10.92 3.48
C ILE A 62 0.98 12.20 3.42
N SER A 63 0.46 13.31 3.94
CA SER A 63 1.10 14.63 3.89
C SER A 63 0.96 15.36 5.23
N LEU A 64 1.91 16.25 5.52
CA LEU A 64 1.92 17.07 6.72
C LEU A 64 1.66 18.52 6.32
N GLN A 65 0.69 19.15 6.96
CA GLN A 65 0.39 20.57 6.82
C GLN A 65 0.60 21.24 8.18
N GLU A 66 1.47 22.25 8.20
CA GLU A 66 1.72 23.09 9.37
C GLU A 66 0.84 24.34 9.23
N GLN A 67 0.01 24.64 10.23
CA GLN A 67 -0.66 25.94 10.34
C GLN A 67 0.19 26.89 11.18
N LEU A 68 0.61 28.02 10.59
CA LEU A 68 1.24 29.12 11.31
C LEU A 68 0.23 29.76 12.29
N PRO A 69 0.69 30.27 13.45
CA PRO A 69 -0.08 30.18 14.68
C PRO A 69 -1.14 31.28 14.79
N GLN A 70 -2.27 30.96 15.43
CA GLN A 70 -3.03 31.96 16.18
C GLN A 70 -3.09 31.71 17.69
N THR A 71 -2.87 30.49 18.21
CA THR A 71 -2.73 30.25 19.67
C THR A 71 -2.03 28.93 20.05
N ASP A 72 -2.23 27.83 19.32
CA ASP A 72 -1.60 26.52 19.60
C ASP A 72 -0.99 25.93 18.31
N PRO A 73 0.16 25.22 18.35
CA PRO A 73 0.72 24.61 17.16
C PRO A 73 -0.12 23.40 16.76
N VAL A 74 -0.87 23.56 15.68
CA VAL A 74 -1.68 22.49 15.07
C VAL A 74 -0.94 21.95 13.86
N VAL A 75 -0.70 20.64 13.86
CA VAL A 75 -0.14 19.93 12.71
C VAL A 75 -1.20 19.00 12.16
N THR A 76 -1.54 19.17 10.89
CA THR A 76 -2.53 18.35 10.21
C THR A 76 -1.85 17.25 9.39
N VAL A 77 -2.20 16.00 9.68
CA VAL A 77 -1.86 14.84 8.85
C VAL A 77 -3.01 14.60 7.87
N LEU A 78 -2.75 14.80 6.59
CA LEU A 78 -3.70 14.53 5.52
C LEU A 78 -3.40 13.15 4.90
N VAL A 79 -4.42 12.31 4.79
CA VAL A 79 -4.34 10.98 4.19
C VAL A 79 -5.36 10.89 3.06
N GLU A 80 -4.93 10.51 1.87
CA GLU A 80 -5.76 10.48 0.65
C GLU A 80 -5.57 9.16 -0.09
N ASN A 81 -6.65 8.53 -0.55
CA ASN A 81 -6.56 7.42 -1.51
C ASN A 81 -6.59 7.97 -2.94
N ILE A 82 -5.41 8.22 -3.51
CA ILE A 82 -5.22 8.64 -4.90
C ILE A 82 -5.23 7.47 -5.90
N GLY A 83 -5.44 6.25 -5.41
CA GLY A 83 -5.50 5.04 -6.21
C GLY A 83 -6.83 4.90 -6.96
N LYS A 84 -6.96 3.79 -7.69
CA LYS A 84 -8.20 3.41 -8.38
C LYS A 84 -8.91 2.22 -7.71
N ALA A 85 -8.43 1.80 -6.54
CA ALA A 85 -9.00 0.70 -5.79
C ALA A 85 -9.13 1.05 -4.31
N THR A 86 -10.17 0.51 -3.69
CA THR A 86 -10.39 0.58 -2.24
C THR A 86 -9.29 -0.20 -1.52
N SER A 87 -8.69 0.40 -0.48
CA SER A 87 -7.86 -0.33 0.47
C SER A 87 -8.74 -0.88 1.58
N LYS A 88 -8.52 -2.13 1.97
CA LYS A 88 -9.19 -2.72 3.12
C LYS A 88 -8.67 -2.13 4.43
N PHE A 89 -7.36 -1.94 4.52
CA PHE A 89 -6.72 -1.38 5.71
C PHE A 89 -5.54 -0.50 5.34
N VAL A 90 -5.55 0.74 5.80
CA VAL A 90 -4.38 1.63 5.83
C VAL A 90 -3.98 1.81 7.28
N SER A 91 -2.72 1.56 7.64
CA SER A 91 -2.24 1.80 9.00
C SER A 91 -0.88 2.47 9.04
N PHE A 92 -0.69 3.36 10.01
CA PHE A 92 0.56 4.07 10.22
C PHE A 92 0.63 4.62 11.66
N GLU A 93 1.84 4.93 12.09
CA GLU A 93 2.12 5.52 13.39
C GLU A 93 2.46 7.00 13.22
N ILE A 94 1.93 7.83 14.11
CA ILE A 94 2.32 9.24 14.27
C ILE A 94 3.18 9.32 15.54
N ARG A 95 4.41 9.81 15.40
CA ARG A 95 5.32 10.14 16.50
C ARG A 95 5.57 11.63 16.52
N THR A 96 5.53 12.24 17.69
CA THR A 96 5.75 13.69 17.86
C THR A 96 7.01 13.92 18.69
N GLU A 97 7.75 14.99 18.42
CA GLU A 97 8.83 15.42 19.34
C GLU A 97 8.25 16.19 20.55
N GLY A 98 7.12 16.88 20.36
CA GLY A 98 6.34 17.51 21.42
C GLY A 98 5.35 16.54 22.09
N PHE A 99 4.63 17.04 23.10
CA PHE A 99 3.55 16.31 23.75
C PHE A 99 2.23 16.51 22.98
N LEU A 100 1.62 15.42 22.54
CA LEU A 100 0.28 15.39 21.96
C LEU A 100 -0.76 15.51 23.08
N GLU A 101 -1.35 16.70 23.20
CA GLU A 101 -2.39 16.99 24.16
C GLU A 101 -3.74 16.40 23.74
N ASN A 102 -4.07 16.57 22.45
CA ASN A 102 -5.33 16.17 21.86
C ASN A 102 -5.20 15.99 20.34
N TYR A 103 -6.22 15.38 19.72
CA TYR A 103 -6.33 15.31 18.28
C TYR A 103 -7.80 15.37 17.83
N SER A 104 -8.03 15.82 16.60
CA SER A 104 -9.33 15.81 15.95
C SER A 104 -9.23 15.09 14.61
N ILE A 105 -10.28 14.37 14.24
CA ILE A 105 -10.32 13.60 12.99
C ILE A 105 -11.52 14.08 12.17
N ARG A 106 -11.28 14.35 10.88
CA ARG A 106 -12.30 14.77 9.92
C ARG A 106 -12.13 13.97 8.62
N GLY A 107 -13.22 13.77 7.88
CA GLY A 107 -13.20 13.08 6.59
C GLY A 107 -14.25 12.00 6.47
N THR A 108 -14.20 11.25 5.36
CA THR A 108 -15.21 10.24 5.00
C THR A 108 -14.78 8.80 5.29
N GLY A 109 -13.53 8.57 5.65
CA GLY A 109 -13.01 7.23 5.96
C GLY A 109 -13.45 6.73 7.35
N ASN A 110 -13.59 5.41 7.50
CA ASN A 110 -13.83 4.78 8.80
C ASN A 110 -12.50 4.63 9.56
N ILE A 111 -12.30 5.42 10.61
CA ILE A 111 -11.00 5.58 11.26
C ILE A 111 -11.04 5.05 12.69
N LYS A 112 -10.02 4.27 13.04
CA LYS A 112 -9.75 3.79 14.39
C LYS A 112 -8.38 4.29 14.84
N THR A 113 -8.30 4.71 16.09
CA THR A 113 -7.07 5.17 16.71
C THR A 113 -6.78 4.43 18.00
N TRP A 114 -5.48 4.29 18.32
CA TRP A 114 -5.01 3.81 19.62
C TRP A 114 -3.89 4.73 20.12
N GLY A 115 -3.85 4.96 21.44
CA GLY A 115 -2.96 5.96 22.03
C GLY A 115 -3.63 7.33 22.11
N GLY A 116 -2.87 8.41 21.90
CA GLY A 116 -3.42 9.77 21.88
C GLY A 116 -3.19 10.60 23.16
N ARG A 117 -2.30 10.16 24.05
CA ARG A 117 -1.68 10.98 25.10
C ARG A 117 -0.19 10.65 25.17
N GLY A 118 0.67 11.66 25.26
CA GLY A 118 2.13 11.48 25.18
C GLY A 118 2.65 11.86 23.80
N ASN A 119 3.48 11.04 23.17
CA ASN A 119 4.12 11.38 21.89
C ASN A 119 3.82 10.37 20.76
N TYR A 120 2.65 9.74 20.84
CA TYR A 120 2.29 8.60 19.98
C TYR A 120 0.79 8.51 19.71
N LEU A 121 0.46 8.26 18.44
CA LEU A 121 -0.88 7.93 17.96
C LEU A 121 -0.79 6.88 16.85
N GLN A 122 -1.43 5.73 17.03
CA GLN A 122 -1.64 4.74 15.98
C GLN A 122 -2.92 5.06 15.22
N VAL A 123 -2.86 5.04 13.90
CA VAL A 123 -4.02 5.26 13.02
C VAL A 123 -4.27 4.02 12.17
N ILE A 124 -5.54 3.64 12.05
CA ILE A 124 -6.03 2.65 11.08
C ILE A 124 -7.26 3.23 10.36
N ILE A 125 -7.27 3.15 9.03
CA ILE A 125 -8.40 3.52 8.19
C ILE A 125 -8.89 2.25 7.49
N GLU A 126 -10.16 1.92 7.68
CA GLU A 126 -10.82 0.74 7.12
C GLU A 126 -11.64 1.11 5.88
N ASP A 127 -11.64 0.21 4.89
CA ASP A 127 -12.43 0.33 3.65
C ASP A 127 -12.27 1.70 2.94
N PHE A 128 -11.02 2.17 2.86
CA PHE A 128 -10.68 3.50 2.34
C PHE A 128 -10.82 3.56 0.82
N ASN A 129 -11.88 4.18 0.32
CA ASN A 129 -12.27 4.20 -1.10
C ASN A 129 -11.45 5.21 -1.92
N PRO A 130 -11.33 5.02 -3.25
CA PRO A 130 -10.70 6.00 -4.13
C PRO A 130 -11.30 7.40 -3.99
N GLY A 131 -10.45 8.41 -3.83
CA GLY A 131 -10.83 9.82 -3.66
C GLY A 131 -11.26 10.20 -2.23
N GLU A 132 -11.33 9.25 -1.30
CA GLU A 132 -11.57 9.59 0.11
C GLU A 132 -10.34 10.28 0.72
N ILE A 133 -10.63 11.24 1.60
CA ILE A 133 -9.63 12.04 2.30
C ILE A 133 -9.96 12.00 3.79
N VAL A 134 -8.90 11.87 4.59
CA VAL A 134 -8.92 11.92 6.05
C VAL A 134 -7.93 12.97 6.51
N SER A 135 -8.35 13.84 7.42
CA SER A 135 -7.54 14.86 8.06
C SER A 135 -7.45 14.55 9.56
N ILE A 136 -6.25 14.57 10.11
CA ILE A 136 -5.99 14.37 11.54
C ILE A 136 -5.25 15.60 12.05
N ASP A 137 -5.95 16.44 12.79
CA ASP A 137 -5.37 17.63 13.41
C ASP A 137 -4.77 17.25 14.75
N LEU A 138 -3.49 17.52 14.95
CA LEU A 138 -2.73 17.20 16.16
C LEU A 138 -2.48 18.49 16.94
N TYR A 139 -2.89 18.54 18.20
CA TYR A 139 -2.66 19.67 19.10
C TYR A 139 -1.44 19.35 19.97
N LEU A 140 -0.35 20.08 19.75
CA LEU A 140 0.97 19.75 20.29
C LEU A 140 1.44 20.80 21.30
N GLU A 141 2.17 20.37 22.32
CA GLU A 141 2.89 21.24 23.26
C GLU A 141 4.41 21.02 23.10
N GLY A 142 5.17 22.12 23.11
CA GLY A 142 6.64 22.11 23.12
C GLY A 142 7.33 21.91 21.76
N SER A 143 6.74 21.18 20.81
CA SER A 143 7.25 21.07 19.44
C SER A 143 6.16 20.64 18.45
N ASP A 144 6.19 21.23 17.26
CA ASP A 144 5.35 20.95 16.09
C ASP A 144 5.92 19.84 15.17
N LYS A 145 7.02 19.19 15.54
CA LYS A 145 7.62 18.16 14.68
C LYS A 145 6.87 16.84 14.80
N VAL A 146 6.46 16.34 13.64
CA VAL A 146 5.68 15.10 13.49
C VAL A 146 6.36 14.16 12.50
N HIS A 147 6.42 12.88 12.86
CA HIS A 147 7.00 11.80 12.08
C HIS A 147 5.92 10.75 11.78
N ILE A 148 5.77 10.42 10.50
CA ILE A 148 4.89 9.32 10.04
C ILE A 148 5.73 8.06 9.86
N LEU A 149 5.42 7.02 10.61
CA LEU A 149 6.18 5.78 10.65
C LEU A 149 5.33 4.58 10.24
N ASN A 150 6.01 3.53 9.78
CA ASN A 150 5.44 2.20 9.52
C ASN A 150 4.16 2.16 8.65
N PRO A 151 4.06 2.91 7.53
CA PRO A 151 2.88 2.87 6.68
C PRO A 151 2.68 1.47 6.07
N LYS A 152 1.45 0.95 6.19
CA LYS A 152 1.01 -0.32 5.63
C LYS A 152 -0.31 -0.14 4.90
N ILE A 153 -0.43 -0.81 3.76
CA ILE A 153 -1.66 -0.89 2.97
C ILE A 153 -1.97 -2.37 2.79
N ASP A 154 -3.14 -2.80 3.26
CA ASP A 154 -3.63 -4.18 3.23
C ASP A 154 -2.63 -5.19 3.82
N GLY A 155 -2.01 -4.81 4.94
CA GLY A 155 -1.02 -5.63 5.66
C GLY A 155 0.36 -5.71 4.98
N LYS A 156 0.55 -5.06 3.84
CA LYS A 156 1.84 -4.99 3.13
C LYS A 156 2.51 -3.65 3.43
N TYR A 157 3.79 -3.69 3.76
CA TYR A 157 4.61 -2.47 3.78
C TYR A 157 4.65 -1.89 2.37
N GLN A 158 4.15 -0.67 2.24
CA GLN A 158 4.25 0.10 1.01
C GLN A 158 4.88 1.43 1.39
N ILE A 159 6.03 1.75 0.77
CA ILE A 159 6.70 3.03 0.96
C ILE A 159 5.83 4.06 0.23
N ILE A 160 5.02 4.77 0.99
CA ILE A 160 4.26 5.93 0.51
C ILE A 160 5.26 7.08 0.47
N GLU A 161 5.52 7.63 -0.72
CA GLU A 161 6.53 8.67 -0.91
C GLU A 161 6.30 9.92 -0.05
N LYS A 162 7.43 10.59 0.20
CA LYS A 162 7.79 11.60 1.20
C LYS A 162 6.66 12.49 1.73
N PRO A 163 6.66 12.82 3.04
CA PRO A 163 5.84 13.91 3.57
C PRO A 163 6.18 15.18 2.78
N ILE A 164 5.22 15.68 2.01
CA ILE A 164 5.29 17.03 1.48
C ILE A 164 4.90 17.92 2.67
N ILE A 165 5.88 18.58 3.27
CA ILE A 165 5.63 19.69 4.20
C ILE A 165 5.13 20.84 3.33
N VAL A 166 3.82 21.04 3.28
CA VAL A 166 3.24 22.23 2.64
C VAL A 166 3.25 23.33 3.70
N LYS A 167 4.25 24.21 3.65
CA LYS A 167 4.18 25.49 4.37
C LYS A 167 3.15 26.35 3.64
N ILE A 168 1.96 26.49 4.21
CA ILE A 168 0.98 27.46 3.73
C ILE A 168 1.51 28.83 4.18
N TRP A 169 2.17 29.54 3.28
CA TRP A 169 2.43 30.97 3.45
C TRP A 169 1.09 31.66 3.25
N GLU A 170 0.60 32.37 4.27
CA GLU A 170 -0.47 33.34 4.03
C GLU A 170 0.02 34.32 2.97
N GLU A 171 -0.71 34.36 1.86
CA GLU A 171 -0.55 35.32 0.78
C GLU A 171 -0.57 36.73 1.38
N GLU A 172 0.39 37.57 0.97
CA GLU A 172 0.52 38.97 1.37
C GLU A 172 -0.86 39.63 1.46
N GLN A 173 -1.17 40.21 2.62
CA GLN A 173 -2.26 41.17 2.73
C GLN A 173 -2.01 42.29 1.71
N ASN A 174 -2.80 42.27 0.63
CA ASN A 174 -2.82 43.29 -0.39
C ASN A 174 -3.15 44.65 0.29
N PRO A 175 -2.24 45.65 0.29
CA PRO A 175 -2.47 46.90 1.01
C PRO A 175 -3.41 47.88 0.29
N TYR A 176 -4.08 47.47 -0.79
CA TYR A 176 -4.96 48.36 -1.56
C TYR A 176 -6.44 48.06 -1.33
N HIS A 177 -6.96 48.38 -0.16
CA HIS A 177 -8.37 48.79 -0.01
C HIS A 177 -8.54 49.71 1.20
N SER A 178 -8.37 51.01 0.97
CA SER A 178 -9.05 52.09 1.69
C SER A 178 -9.07 53.32 0.77
N THR A 179 -10.11 53.43 -0.05
CA THR A 179 -10.55 54.72 -0.62
C THR A 179 -11.27 55.54 0.43
#